data_AF-A0A9E3C7C9-F1
#
_entry.id   AF-A0A9E3C7C9-F1
#
_cell.length_a   1.000
_cell.length_b   1.000
_cell.length_c   1.000
_cell.angle_alpha   90.00
_cell.angle_beta   90.00
_cell.angle_gamma   90.00
#
_symmetry.space_group_name_H-M   'P 1'
#
loop_
_entity.id
_entity.type
_entity.pdbx_description
1 polymer ?
#
loop_
_entity_poly.entity_id
_entity_poly.type
_entity_poly.pdbx_seq_one_letter_code
_entity_poly.pdbx_strand_id
1 'polypeptide(L)'
;MSRLIRAVVALIFLAALPAHAEKNLRRPPGTTRYAPMVARLKALLAYDQNAGAHRMELSSIGQSVKGRDIWMVTLHEAAPAEAATPARPSPLPSPQAGEGPVTQDSAAGQEAQPDDTGPSLGPTGEGWPKAGVGASPKKLFYLCRQHGHEPASTEGALAFIEKLVKAQPGSPLARDLQRVTVYIVPMANPDGAEAFLRHNAHDVDLNRDWLRQTQPETRAWLLAIKRIHPDLMTDQHELYPNDRRWDFTETAGAASGADPGLVTMCVSTQSVVQGAMQAEGFPTACHLINDHHPARLAHRYGCVVAGIPTILFETNRLTWLHRSVAARAAAHAQFMADVLRDLAGERDQLEAEARDWQIAHARNTLLASRKKGYQRVPPAPNSGEEDRPPTPNSGGVGEETGAAEKTGE
;
A
#
# COMPACT_ATOMS: atom_id res chain seq x y z
N MET A 1 -29.49 -14.84 36.76
CA MET A 1 -28.24 -14.17 36.32
C MET A 1 -27.15 -15.25 36.19
N SER A 2 -26.33 -15.36 35.14
CA SER A 2 -26.32 -14.63 33.85
C SER A 2 -25.18 -15.14 32.93
N ARG A 3 -25.43 -16.15 32.09
CA ARG A 3 -24.56 -16.42 30.92
C ARG A 3 -24.49 -15.19 29.99
N LEU A 4 -25.59 -14.43 29.94
CA LEU A 4 -25.71 -13.15 29.23
C LEU A 4 -24.72 -12.07 29.72
N ILE A 5 -24.42 -11.97 31.03
CA ILE A 5 -23.45 -10.97 31.52
C ILE A 5 -22.01 -11.39 31.19
N ARG A 6 -21.68 -12.69 31.16
CA ARG A 6 -20.36 -13.13 30.67
C ARG A 6 -20.18 -12.84 29.18
N ALA A 7 -21.23 -12.98 28.37
CA ALA A 7 -21.21 -12.59 26.95
C ALA A 7 -21.08 -11.07 26.77
N VAL A 8 -21.85 -10.26 27.52
CA VAL A 8 -21.78 -8.79 27.46
C VAL A 8 -20.43 -8.26 27.95
N VAL A 9 -19.85 -8.83 29.02
CA VAL A 9 -18.50 -8.44 29.50
C VAL A 9 -17.41 -8.85 28.49
N ALA A 10 -17.54 -10.01 27.81
CA ALA A 10 -16.61 -10.39 26.75
C ALA A 10 -16.70 -9.46 25.52
N LEU A 11 -17.90 -9.05 25.12
CA LEU A 11 -18.13 -8.08 24.05
C LEU A 11 -17.59 -6.67 24.39
N ILE A 12 -17.72 -6.23 25.65
CA ILE A 12 -17.14 -4.96 26.12
C ILE A 12 -15.60 -5.01 26.11
N PHE A 13 -14.97 -6.18 26.31
CA PHE A 13 -13.51 -6.31 26.21
C PHE A 13 -12.99 -6.42 24.76
N LEU A 14 -13.80 -6.89 23.80
CA LEU A 14 -13.37 -6.98 22.40
C LEU A 14 -13.43 -5.64 21.64
N ALA A 15 -14.26 -4.70 22.09
CA ALA A 15 -14.38 -3.35 21.50
C ALA A 15 -13.33 -2.34 22.04
N ALA A 16 -12.42 -2.76 22.93
CA ALA A 16 -11.52 -1.87 23.70
C ALA A 16 -10.01 -2.13 23.49
N LEU A 17 -9.60 -2.73 22.37
CA LEU A 17 -8.19 -2.85 21.95
C LEU A 17 -7.68 -1.87 20.84
N PRO A 18 -8.03 -0.56 20.78
CA PRO A 18 -7.41 0.36 19.82
C PRO A 18 -6.82 1.66 20.42
N ALA A 19 -5.90 1.58 21.38
CA ALA A 19 -5.06 2.73 21.80
C ALA A 19 -3.81 2.32 22.62
N HIS A 20 -3.96 1.33 23.51
CA HIS A 20 -2.90 0.96 24.46
C HIS A 20 -1.75 0.14 23.85
N ALA A 21 -1.97 -0.56 22.73
CA ALA A 21 -0.94 -1.36 22.07
C ALA A 21 0.19 -0.48 21.49
N GLU A 22 -0.13 0.70 20.96
CA GLU A 22 0.86 1.59 20.34
C GLU A 22 1.65 2.42 21.34
N LYS A 23 1.09 2.77 22.51
CA LYS A 23 1.76 3.59 23.54
C LYS A 23 3.07 2.97 24.06
N ASN A 24 3.26 1.67 23.88
CA ASN A 24 4.45 0.93 24.29
C ASN A 24 5.44 0.65 23.14
N LEU A 25 5.17 1.15 21.92
CA LEU A 25 6.08 0.95 20.79
C LEU A 25 7.38 1.73 20.99
N ARG A 26 8.50 1.00 20.95
CA ARG A 26 9.83 1.60 20.95
C ARG A 26 10.23 1.96 19.54
N ARG A 27 10.72 3.18 19.35
CA ARG A 27 11.31 3.63 18.08
C ARG A 27 12.43 2.68 17.65
N PRO A 28 12.39 2.09 16.43
CA PRO A 28 13.50 1.31 15.91
C PRO A 28 14.76 2.18 15.78
N PRO A 29 15.96 1.66 16.12
CA PRO A 29 17.20 2.40 15.99
C PRO A 29 17.47 2.78 14.53
N GLY A 30 18.17 3.90 14.32
CA GLY A 30 18.50 4.41 12.99
C GLY A 30 17.36 5.11 12.24
N THR A 31 16.13 5.10 12.75
CA THR A 31 15.01 5.81 12.10
C THR A 31 15.15 7.33 12.18
N THR A 32 14.95 7.98 11.05
CA THR A 32 15.15 9.41 10.84
C THR A 32 14.20 10.22 11.70
N ARG A 33 14.80 11.14 12.47
CA ARG A 33 14.12 12.18 13.26
C ARG A 33 13.94 13.45 12.43
N TYR A 34 13.09 14.35 12.90
CA TYR A 34 12.75 15.59 12.21
C TYR A 34 13.98 16.43 11.82
N ALA A 35 14.88 16.79 12.76
CA ALA A 35 16.04 17.62 12.45
C ALA A 35 17.04 16.96 11.46
N PRO A 36 17.42 15.67 11.62
CA PRO A 36 18.15 14.91 10.60
C PRO A 36 17.47 14.86 9.21
N MET A 37 16.14 14.72 9.14
CA MET A 37 15.40 14.79 7.88
C MET A 37 15.63 16.14 7.19
N VAL A 38 15.38 17.24 7.92
CA VAL A 38 15.56 18.61 7.39
C VAL A 38 17.00 18.87 6.96
N ALA A 39 17.99 18.38 7.71
CA ALA A 39 19.40 18.47 7.34
C ALA A 39 19.70 17.70 6.03
N ARG A 40 19.18 16.48 5.86
CA ARG A 40 19.35 15.69 4.64
C ARG A 40 18.67 16.35 3.43
N LEU A 41 17.46 16.88 3.58
CA LEU A 41 16.76 17.61 2.52
C LEU A 41 17.52 18.87 2.08
N LYS A 42 18.04 19.66 3.03
CA LYS A 42 18.87 20.84 2.73
C LYS A 42 20.20 20.47 2.06
N ALA A 43 20.81 19.35 2.44
CA ALA A 43 22.02 18.85 1.79
C ALA A 43 21.77 18.37 0.35
N LEU A 44 20.63 17.73 0.08
CA LEU A 44 20.23 17.33 -1.27
C LEU A 44 19.90 18.54 -2.16
N LEU A 45 19.23 19.55 -1.62
CA LEU A 45 18.99 20.82 -2.32
C LEU A 45 20.30 21.53 -2.70
N ALA A 46 21.25 21.62 -1.75
CA ALA A 46 22.55 22.21 -2.02
C ALA A 46 23.36 21.40 -3.05
N TYR A 47 23.24 20.07 -3.06
CA TYR A 47 23.84 19.21 -4.08
C TYR A 47 23.24 19.48 -5.48
N ASP A 48 21.91 19.55 -5.59
CA ASP A 48 21.20 19.83 -6.86
C ASP A 48 21.58 21.19 -7.46
N GLN A 49 21.66 22.21 -6.60
CA GLN A 49 22.10 23.57 -6.97
C GLN A 49 23.58 23.59 -7.40
N ASN A 50 24.47 22.93 -6.66
CA ASN A 50 25.90 22.86 -7.00
C ASN A 50 26.18 22.04 -8.27
N ALA A 51 25.31 21.08 -8.60
CA ALA A 51 25.35 20.34 -9.86
C ALA A 51 24.81 21.15 -11.05
N GLY A 52 24.25 22.34 -10.82
CA GLY A 52 23.59 23.16 -11.86
C GLY A 52 22.32 22.52 -12.43
N ALA A 53 21.74 21.53 -11.74
CA ALA A 53 20.60 20.78 -12.23
C ALA A 53 19.26 21.49 -11.94
N HIS A 54 19.15 22.21 -10.81
CA HIS A 54 17.97 22.98 -10.43
C HIS A 54 16.64 22.21 -10.61
N ARG A 55 16.64 20.92 -10.23
CA ARG A 55 15.48 20.03 -10.28
C ARG A 55 14.69 20.02 -8.98
N MET A 56 15.31 20.42 -7.87
CA MET A 56 14.75 20.29 -6.53
C MET A 56 14.36 21.65 -5.94
N GLU A 57 13.12 21.77 -5.48
CA GLU A 57 12.69 22.82 -4.57
C GLU A 57 12.37 22.24 -3.18
N LEU A 58 12.49 23.08 -2.15
CA LEU A 58 12.17 22.72 -0.76
C LEU A 58 11.37 23.85 -0.12
N SER A 59 10.13 23.57 0.28
CA SER A 59 9.22 24.56 0.88
C SER A 59 8.56 24.06 2.16
N SER A 60 8.23 24.96 3.08
CA SER A 60 7.33 24.68 4.19
C SER A 60 5.89 24.95 3.74
N ILE A 61 5.02 23.95 3.82
CA ILE A 61 3.60 24.08 3.44
C ILE A 61 2.68 24.42 4.61
N GLY A 62 3.24 24.52 5.82
CA GLY A 62 2.54 24.83 7.07
C GLY A 62 3.35 24.31 8.26
N GLN A 63 2.79 24.43 9.46
CA GLN A 63 3.46 23.99 10.69
C GLN A 63 2.61 23.02 11.49
N SER A 64 3.26 22.10 12.20
CA SER A 64 2.62 21.23 13.18
C SER A 64 2.14 22.01 14.41
N VAL A 65 1.39 21.33 15.27
CA VAL A 65 0.96 21.84 16.58
C VAL A 65 2.12 22.41 17.40
N LYS A 66 3.31 21.77 17.40
CA LYS A 66 4.51 22.25 18.10
C LYS A 66 5.43 23.13 17.23
N GLY A 67 4.90 23.71 16.15
CA GLY A 67 5.62 24.69 15.33
C GLY A 67 6.73 24.10 14.44
N ARG A 68 6.71 22.80 14.15
CA ARG A 68 7.65 22.20 13.19
C ARG A 68 7.13 22.42 11.77
N ASP A 69 7.95 23.00 10.90
CA ASP A 69 7.65 23.12 9.47
C ASP A 69 7.37 21.74 8.85
N ILE A 70 6.27 21.63 8.13
CA ILE A 70 5.90 20.48 7.32
C ILE A 70 6.52 20.72 5.95
N TRP A 71 7.61 20.00 5.67
CA TRP A 71 8.41 20.19 4.46
C TRP A 71 7.82 19.41 3.29
N MET A 72 7.69 20.10 2.17
CA MET A 72 7.41 19.52 0.86
C MET A 72 8.63 19.71 -0.04
N VAL A 73 9.00 18.64 -0.73
CA VAL A 73 9.99 18.62 -1.81
C VAL A 73 9.25 18.63 -3.13
N THR A 74 9.60 19.54 -4.03
CA THR A 74 9.15 19.51 -5.44
C THR A 74 10.31 19.05 -6.30
N LEU A 75 10.06 18.15 -7.24
CA LEU A 75 11.04 17.60 -8.19
C LEU A 75 10.46 17.66 -9.61
N HIS A 76 11.22 18.24 -10.54
CA HIS A 76 10.82 18.42 -11.94
C HIS A 76 12.01 18.26 -12.89
N GLU A 77 11.76 18.36 -14.19
CA GLU A 77 12.84 18.56 -15.16
C GLU A 77 13.68 19.79 -14.82
N ALA A 78 14.99 19.70 -15.05
CA ALA A 78 15.93 20.81 -14.87
C ALA A 78 15.45 22.02 -15.68
N ALA A 79 15.07 23.10 -15.00
CA ALA A 79 14.68 24.32 -15.69
C ALA A 79 15.91 24.92 -16.39
N PRO A 80 15.84 25.27 -17.69
CA PRO A 80 16.82 26.19 -18.25
C PRO A 80 16.77 27.50 -17.45
N ALA A 81 17.93 28.06 -17.14
CA ALA A 81 18.14 29.03 -16.05
C ALA A 81 17.34 30.36 -16.15
N GLU A 82 16.63 30.61 -17.25
CA GLU A 82 15.88 31.84 -17.52
C GLU A 82 14.41 31.82 -17.02
N ALA A 83 13.88 30.67 -16.59
CA ALA A 83 12.45 30.55 -16.24
C ALA A 83 12.10 30.95 -14.78
N ALA A 84 13.08 31.23 -13.92
CA ALA A 84 12.88 31.42 -12.48
C ALA A 84 12.33 32.81 -12.09
N THR A 85 11.09 33.11 -12.46
CA THR A 85 10.33 34.26 -11.89
C THR A 85 9.33 33.75 -10.84
N PRO A 86 9.45 34.13 -9.56
CA PRO A 86 8.57 33.60 -8.51
C PRO A 86 7.14 34.13 -8.66
N ALA A 87 6.18 33.23 -8.86
CA ALA A 87 4.76 33.56 -8.89
C ALA A 87 4.31 34.10 -7.52
N ARG A 88 3.78 35.33 -7.51
CA ARG A 88 3.33 36.01 -6.29
C ARG A 88 2.03 35.35 -5.77
N PRO A 89 1.92 35.00 -4.48
CA PRO A 89 0.71 34.36 -3.97
C PRO A 89 -0.47 35.35 -3.95
N SER A 90 -1.56 35.00 -4.64
CA SER A 90 -2.84 35.71 -4.53
C SER A 90 -3.48 35.47 -3.15
N PRO A 91 -4.04 36.49 -2.48
CA PRO A 91 -4.70 36.33 -1.20
C PRO A 91 -6.01 35.54 -1.35
N LEU A 92 -6.32 34.71 -0.35
CA LEU A 92 -7.56 33.93 -0.29
C LEU A 92 -8.74 34.80 0.19
N PRO A 93 -9.96 34.61 -0.35
CA PRO A 93 -11.18 35.14 0.27
C PRO A 93 -11.51 34.37 1.56
N SER A 94 -12.11 35.08 2.52
CA SER A 94 -12.50 34.52 3.83
C SER A 94 -13.68 33.53 3.71
N PRO A 95 -13.73 32.46 4.51
CA PRO A 95 -14.87 31.54 4.53
C PRO A 95 -16.06 32.17 5.27
N GLN A 96 -17.23 32.21 4.62
CA GLN A 96 -18.51 32.45 5.30
C GLN A 96 -19.04 31.13 5.87
N ALA A 97 -19.56 31.18 7.09
CA ALA A 97 -20.15 30.02 7.76
C ALA A 97 -21.57 29.76 7.25
N GLY A 98 -21.93 28.49 7.07
CA GLY A 98 -23.27 28.03 6.75
C GLY A 98 -23.49 26.66 7.37
N GLU A 99 -24.08 26.64 8.57
CA GLU A 99 -24.43 25.40 9.27
C GLU A 99 -25.80 24.89 8.82
N GLY A 100 -25.92 23.57 8.67
CA GLY A 100 -27.19 22.87 8.45
C GLY A 100 -27.09 21.46 9.07
N PRO A 101 -28.09 21.00 9.83
CA PRO A 101 -27.99 19.73 10.55
C PRO A 101 -28.22 18.55 9.60
N VAL A 102 -27.28 17.60 9.56
CA VAL A 102 -27.46 16.31 8.89
C VAL A 102 -27.98 15.30 9.92
N THR A 103 -29.16 14.75 9.65
CA THR A 103 -29.83 13.75 10.48
C THR A 103 -29.06 12.43 10.48
N GLN A 104 -29.01 11.78 11.65
CA GLN A 104 -28.50 10.41 11.77
C GLN A 104 -29.54 9.43 11.21
N ASP A 105 -29.11 8.51 10.36
CA ASP A 105 -29.86 7.28 10.09
C ASP A 105 -28.98 6.06 10.37
N SER A 106 -29.58 5.08 11.03
CA SER A 106 -28.90 3.88 11.53
C SER A 106 -29.23 2.67 10.67
N ALA A 107 -28.21 2.03 10.08
CA ALA A 107 -28.36 0.72 9.46
C ALA A 107 -27.20 -0.19 9.88
N ALA A 108 -27.52 -1.29 10.55
CA ALA A 108 -26.58 -2.38 10.80
C ALA A 108 -26.50 -3.26 9.55
N GLY A 109 -25.28 -3.57 9.10
CA GLY A 109 -24.96 -4.48 8.00
C GLY A 109 -23.89 -5.46 8.43
N GLN A 110 -23.99 -6.71 7.97
CA GLN A 110 -23.26 -7.86 8.54
C GLN A 110 -21.77 -7.91 8.13
N GLU A 111 -20.96 -8.53 8.99
CA GLU A 111 -19.55 -8.83 8.73
C GLU A 111 -19.39 -9.82 7.58
N ALA A 112 -18.52 -9.51 6.61
CA ALA A 112 -18.04 -10.46 5.62
C ALA A 112 -16.63 -10.96 6.00
N GLN A 113 -16.44 -12.29 6.01
CA GLN A 113 -15.13 -12.92 6.14
C GLN A 113 -14.34 -12.75 4.82
N PRO A 114 -13.00 -12.65 4.86
CA PRO A 114 -12.19 -12.57 3.65
C PRO A 114 -11.95 -13.96 3.03
N ASP A 115 -12.34 -14.15 1.77
CA ASP A 115 -11.94 -15.31 0.97
C ASP A 115 -10.49 -15.17 0.47
N ASP A 116 -9.67 -16.18 0.76
CA ASP A 116 -8.26 -16.26 0.37
C ASP A 116 -8.10 -16.79 -1.07
N THR A 117 -8.45 -15.96 -2.05
CA THR A 117 -8.13 -16.23 -3.47
C THR A 117 -7.30 -15.09 -4.05
N GLY A 118 -6.10 -15.43 -4.55
CA GLY A 118 -5.16 -14.46 -5.10
C GLY A 118 -5.75 -13.68 -6.29
N PRO A 119 -5.43 -12.38 -6.44
CA PRO A 119 -6.11 -11.53 -7.41
C PRO A 119 -5.83 -11.96 -8.85
N SER A 120 -6.91 -12.23 -9.57
CA SER A 120 -6.91 -12.28 -11.04
C SER A 120 -6.61 -10.88 -11.59
N LEU A 121 -5.77 -10.80 -12.62
CA LEU A 121 -5.49 -9.55 -13.33
C LEU A 121 -6.78 -9.03 -13.98
N GLY A 122 -7.20 -7.81 -13.61
CA GLY A 122 -8.35 -7.14 -14.20
C GLY A 122 -8.09 -6.70 -15.65
N PRO A 123 -9.15 -6.35 -16.41
CA PRO A 123 -9.00 -5.89 -17.79
C PRO A 123 -8.18 -4.59 -17.85
N THR A 124 -7.22 -4.53 -18.77
CA THR A 124 -6.35 -3.38 -19.01
C THR A 124 -7.14 -2.20 -19.59
N GLY A 125 -7.71 -1.37 -18.71
CA GLY A 125 -8.26 -0.07 -19.08
C GLY A 125 -7.14 0.84 -19.61
N GLU A 126 -7.43 1.60 -20.67
CA GLU A 126 -6.48 2.52 -21.30
C GLU A 126 -5.76 3.36 -20.23
N GLY A 127 -4.42 3.34 -20.26
CA GLY A 127 -3.59 4.00 -19.26
C GLY A 127 -3.66 5.53 -19.33
N TRP A 128 -2.88 6.19 -18.49
CA TRP A 128 -2.78 7.65 -18.47
C TRP A 128 -2.58 8.23 -19.88
N PRO A 129 -3.35 9.25 -20.29
CA PRO A 129 -3.22 9.85 -21.62
C PRO A 129 -1.76 10.21 -21.92
N LYS A 130 -1.26 9.73 -23.07
CA LYS A 130 0.09 10.02 -23.54
C LYS A 130 0.17 11.54 -23.77
N ALA A 131 1.14 12.18 -23.14
CA ALA A 131 1.30 13.63 -23.20
C ALA A 131 1.54 14.08 -24.65
N GLY A 132 0.72 15.01 -25.14
CA GLY A 132 0.94 15.67 -26.43
C GLY A 132 2.21 16.54 -26.39
N VAL A 133 2.77 16.85 -27.56
CA VAL A 133 3.92 17.75 -27.67
C VAL A 133 3.53 19.12 -27.09
N GLY A 134 4.26 19.57 -26.06
CA GLY A 134 3.98 20.83 -25.36
C GLY A 134 2.90 20.75 -24.26
N ALA A 135 2.38 19.57 -23.91
CA ALA A 135 1.53 19.41 -22.74
C ALA A 135 2.31 19.67 -21.44
N SER A 136 1.66 20.28 -20.44
CA SER A 136 2.26 20.46 -19.12
C SER A 136 2.54 19.10 -18.44
N PRO A 137 3.62 18.97 -17.64
CA PRO A 137 3.88 17.77 -16.88
C PRO A 137 2.70 17.41 -15.96
N LYS A 138 2.41 16.10 -15.86
CA LYS A 138 1.47 15.58 -14.86
C LYS A 138 2.00 15.82 -13.44
N LYS A 139 1.15 15.81 -12.44
CA LYS A 139 1.48 16.17 -11.06
C LYS A 139 1.21 15.00 -10.13
N LEU A 140 2.24 14.56 -9.42
CA LEU A 140 2.20 13.36 -8.60
C LEU A 140 2.50 13.70 -7.13
N PHE A 141 1.60 13.38 -6.21
CA PHE A 141 1.71 13.79 -4.81
C PHE A 141 1.85 12.61 -3.83
N TYR A 142 3.02 12.49 -3.20
CA TYR A 142 3.32 11.47 -2.18
C TYR A 142 3.17 12.04 -0.77
N LEU A 143 2.16 11.58 -0.03
CA LEU A 143 2.01 11.88 1.39
C LEU A 143 2.62 10.76 2.24
N CYS A 144 3.65 11.08 3.02
CA CYS A 144 4.32 10.10 3.89
C CYS A 144 4.11 10.39 5.37
N ARG A 145 3.90 9.33 6.16
CA ARG A 145 3.98 9.34 7.62
C ARG A 145 3.04 10.37 8.28
N GLN A 146 1.74 10.30 7.94
CA GLN A 146 0.70 11.01 8.70
C GLN A 146 0.44 10.35 10.07
N HIS A 147 0.80 9.08 10.25
CA HIS A 147 1.01 8.49 11.56
C HIS A 147 2.50 8.55 11.94
N GLY A 148 2.84 9.17 13.07
CA GLY A 148 4.24 9.46 13.40
C GLY A 148 5.13 8.23 13.71
N HIS A 149 4.53 7.16 14.21
CA HIS A 149 5.22 5.90 14.54
C HIS A 149 5.49 5.00 13.31
N GLU A 150 5.29 5.50 12.08
CA GLU A 150 5.38 4.73 10.83
C GLU A 150 6.56 5.18 9.95
N PRO A 151 7.82 4.84 10.31
CA PRO A 151 9.00 5.49 9.74
C PRO A 151 9.33 5.13 8.29
N ALA A 152 8.96 3.95 7.78
CA ALA A 152 9.52 3.48 6.50
C ALA A 152 9.13 4.33 5.30
N SER A 153 7.96 4.97 5.29
CA SER A 153 7.58 5.87 4.19
C SER A 153 8.46 7.13 4.14
N THR A 154 8.90 7.67 5.30
CA THR A 154 9.92 8.74 5.34
C THR A 154 11.27 8.25 4.82
N GLU A 155 11.73 7.07 5.25
CA GLU A 155 13.03 6.54 4.79
C GLU A 155 13.03 6.25 3.29
N GLY A 156 11.93 5.68 2.77
CA GLY A 156 11.73 5.40 1.36
C GLY A 156 11.67 6.69 0.54
N ALA A 157 10.89 7.69 0.99
CA ALA A 157 10.85 9.01 0.39
C ALA A 157 12.24 9.67 0.33
N LEU A 158 13.03 9.65 1.41
CA LEU A 158 14.37 10.22 1.44
C LEU A 158 15.33 9.50 0.48
N ALA A 159 15.24 8.17 0.36
CA ALA A 159 16.01 7.40 -0.61
C ALA A 159 15.57 7.69 -2.07
N PHE A 160 14.28 7.87 -2.31
CA PHE A 160 13.72 8.17 -3.64
C PHE A 160 14.03 9.60 -4.09
N ILE A 161 13.89 10.60 -3.21
CA ILE A 161 14.34 11.98 -3.46
C ILE A 161 15.83 11.99 -3.83
N GLU A 162 16.67 11.26 -3.10
CA GLU A 162 18.11 11.17 -3.41
C GLU A 162 18.39 10.51 -4.78
N LYS A 163 17.63 9.48 -5.17
CA LYS A 163 17.70 8.89 -6.53
C LYS A 163 17.32 9.91 -7.61
N LEU A 164 16.23 10.66 -7.41
CA LEU A 164 15.72 11.64 -8.38
C LEU A 164 16.68 12.84 -8.53
N VAL A 165 17.19 13.38 -7.43
CA VAL A 165 18.17 14.47 -7.41
C VAL A 165 19.49 14.08 -8.08
N LYS A 166 19.92 12.81 -7.92
CA LYS A 166 21.17 12.29 -8.51
C LYS A 166 20.98 11.67 -9.90
N ALA A 167 19.78 11.73 -10.48
CA ALA A 167 19.47 11.16 -11.77
C ALA A 167 20.31 11.83 -12.88
N GLN A 168 21.07 11.02 -13.61
CA GLN A 168 21.94 11.53 -14.66
C GLN A 168 21.11 12.04 -15.86
N PRO A 169 21.54 13.11 -16.56
CA PRO A 169 20.87 13.57 -17.78
C PRO A 169 20.64 12.42 -18.78
N GLY A 170 19.42 12.32 -19.33
CA GLY A 170 19.03 11.26 -20.26
C GLY A 170 18.74 9.88 -19.65
N SER A 171 18.98 9.67 -18.35
CA SER A 171 18.55 8.45 -17.65
C SER A 171 17.01 8.32 -17.62
N PRO A 172 16.44 7.10 -17.44
CA PRO A 172 14.98 6.91 -17.36
C PRO A 172 14.30 7.86 -16.36
N LEU A 173 14.77 7.92 -15.11
CA LEU A 173 14.26 8.84 -14.09
C LEU A 173 14.33 10.33 -14.49
N ALA A 174 15.39 10.72 -15.22
CA ALA A 174 15.49 12.09 -15.71
C ALA A 174 14.50 12.40 -16.84
N ARG A 175 14.06 11.38 -17.61
CA ARG A 175 12.99 11.47 -18.62
C ARG A 175 11.60 11.44 -17.99
N ASP A 176 11.40 10.66 -16.93
CA ASP A 176 10.14 10.64 -16.16
C ASP A 176 9.82 12.03 -15.60
N LEU A 177 10.83 12.73 -15.08
CA LEU A 177 10.72 14.11 -14.58
C LEU A 177 10.40 15.17 -15.67
N GLN A 178 10.57 14.87 -16.97
CA GLN A 178 10.10 15.73 -18.08
C GLN A 178 8.59 15.61 -18.29
N ARG A 179 8.01 14.48 -17.85
CA ARG A 179 6.59 14.14 -18.03
C ARG A 179 5.78 14.31 -16.75
N VAL A 180 6.43 14.29 -15.59
CA VAL A 180 5.82 14.35 -14.27
C VAL A 180 6.59 15.29 -13.34
N THR A 181 5.89 16.27 -12.76
CA THR A 181 6.36 16.99 -11.56
C THR A 181 5.94 16.21 -10.32
N VAL A 182 6.91 15.87 -9.48
CA VAL A 182 6.75 15.05 -8.28
C VAL A 182 6.78 15.92 -7.04
N TYR A 183 5.77 15.81 -6.19
CA TYR A 183 5.63 16.49 -4.91
C TYR A 183 5.68 15.45 -3.80
N ILE A 184 6.55 15.63 -2.81
CA ILE A 184 6.72 14.67 -1.71
C ILE A 184 6.65 15.42 -0.39
N VAL A 185 5.77 14.99 0.51
CA VAL A 185 5.77 15.39 1.92
C VAL A 185 6.35 14.22 2.72
N PRO A 186 7.66 14.20 3.06
CA PRO A 186 8.32 13.01 3.61
C PRO A 186 7.90 12.69 5.05
N MET A 187 7.34 13.66 5.77
CA MET A 187 6.90 13.54 7.15
C MET A 187 5.75 14.50 7.44
N ALA A 188 4.53 14.04 7.18
CA ALA A 188 3.30 14.81 7.40
C ALA A 188 3.03 15.09 8.89
N ASN A 189 3.33 14.13 9.78
CA ASN A 189 3.17 14.27 11.23
C ASN A 189 4.53 14.34 11.95
N PRO A 190 5.25 15.48 11.92
CA PRO A 190 6.57 15.60 12.54
C PRO A 190 6.52 15.55 14.07
N ASP A 191 5.39 15.91 14.67
CA ASP A 191 5.21 15.89 16.13
C ASP A 191 5.02 14.47 16.67
N GLY A 192 4.14 13.69 16.04
CA GLY A 192 3.99 12.27 16.29
C GLY A 192 5.28 11.52 15.95
N ALA A 193 6.00 11.92 14.89
CA ALA A 193 7.27 11.31 14.53
C ALA A 193 8.37 11.54 15.59
N GLU A 194 8.41 12.70 16.24
CA GLU A 194 9.30 12.95 17.37
C GLU A 194 8.85 12.26 18.67
N ALA A 195 7.54 12.09 18.90
CA ALA A 195 7.03 11.28 20.00
C ALA A 195 7.11 9.75 19.75
N PHE A 196 7.28 9.33 18.50
CA PHE A 196 7.04 7.97 18.00
C PHE A 196 5.62 7.45 18.32
N LEU A 197 4.62 8.31 18.12
CA LEU A 197 3.19 8.02 18.30
C LEU A 197 2.44 8.09 16.96
N ARG A 198 1.31 7.38 16.85
CA ARG A 198 0.37 7.49 15.73
C ARG A 198 -0.19 8.90 15.58
N HIS A 199 -0.76 9.42 16.65
CA HIS A 199 -1.46 10.70 16.70
C HIS A 199 -0.51 11.90 16.58
N ASN A 200 -1.04 13.09 16.29
CA ASN A 200 -0.28 14.35 16.39
C ASN A 200 -0.13 14.80 17.86
N ALA A 201 0.42 15.99 18.11
CA ALA A 201 0.58 16.50 19.48
C ALA A 201 -0.72 16.88 20.21
N HIS A 202 -1.88 16.88 19.54
CA HIS A 202 -3.21 17.00 20.17
C HIS A 202 -3.90 15.63 20.38
N ASP A 203 -3.18 14.51 20.22
CA ASP A 203 -3.71 13.14 20.27
C ASP A 203 -4.80 12.85 19.20
N VAL A 204 -4.74 13.55 18.05
CA VAL A 204 -5.64 13.33 16.91
C VAL A 204 -5.00 12.44 15.84
N ASP A 205 -5.78 11.48 15.33
CA ASP A 205 -5.40 10.62 14.20
C ASP A 205 -5.63 11.42 12.92
N LEU A 206 -4.54 11.83 12.28
CA LEU A 206 -4.60 12.68 11.09
C LEU A 206 -5.23 11.95 9.90
N ASN A 207 -5.12 10.62 9.81
CA ASN A 207 -5.83 9.82 8.81
C ASN A 207 -7.31 9.59 9.19
N ARG A 208 -7.88 10.38 10.11
CA ARG A 208 -9.32 10.48 10.40
C ARG A 208 -9.83 11.92 10.35
N ASP A 209 -8.93 12.91 10.18
CA ASP A 209 -9.25 14.34 10.23
C ASP A 209 -9.53 14.95 8.85
N TRP A 210 -9.35 14.22 7.74
CA TRP A 210 -9.42 14.77 6.36
C TRP A 210 -10.71 15.55 6.03
N LEU A 211 -11.87 15.08 6.52
CA LEU A 211 -13.14 15.79 6.36
C LEU A 211 -13.30 17.00 7.29
N ARG A 212 -12.75 16.92 8.51
CA ARG A 212 -13.00 17.92 9.57
C ARG A 212 -11.93 19.01 9.63
N GLN A 213 -10.72 18.71 9.14
CA GLN A 213 -9.58 19.61 8.99
C GLN A 213 -9.24 20.36 10.27
N THR A 214 -9.42 19.72 11.42
CA THR A 214 -9.28 20.32 12.75
C THR A 214 -7.82 20.61 13.09
N GLN A 215 -6.89 19.83 12.56
CA GLN A 215 -5.47 19.93 12.87
C GLN A 215 -4.72 20.85 11.88
N PRO A 216 -3.71 21.62 12.35
CA PRO A 216 -2.90 22.47 11.49
C PRO A 216 -2.10 21.64 10.47
N GLU A 217 -1.69 20.43 10.84
CA GLU A 217 -1.10 19.45 9.93
C GLU A 217 -2.03 19.16 8.74
N THR A 218 -3.27 18.72 9.00
CA THR A 218 -4.27 18.38 7.97
C THR A 218 -4.53 19.54 7.02
N ARG A 219 -4.67 20.76 7.54
CA ARG A 219 -4.87 21.96 6.71
C ARG A 219 -3.67 22.27 5.81
N ALA A 220 -2.44 22.02 6.27
CA ALA A 220 -1.23 22.33 5.49
C ALA A 220 -1.17 21.54 4.18
N TRP A 221 -1.29 20.20 4.21
CA TRP A 221 -1.26 19.40 2.98
C TRP A 221 -2.55 19.51 2.18
N LEU A 222 -3.73 19.71 2.78
CA LEU A 222 -4.94 19.97 1.99
C LEU A 222 -4.88 21.30 1.23
N LEU A 223 -4.27 22.34 1.80
CA LEU A 223 -3.98 23.58 1.08
C LEU A 223 -2.93 23.39 -0.01
N ALA A 224 -1.90 22.55 0.21
CA ALA A 224 -0.94 22.19 -0.83
C ALA A 224 -1.61 21.43 -1.99
N ILE A 225 -2.37 20.37 -1.69
CA ILE A 225 -3.16 19.59 -2.65
C ILE A 225 -4.10 20.50 -3.46
N LYS A 226 -4.83 21.40 -2.81
CA LYS A 226 -5.73 22.37 -3.47
C LYS A 226 -5.00 23.42 -4.32
N ARG A 227 -3.72 23.70 -4.06
CA ARG A 227 -2.91 24.60 -4.92
C ARG A 227 -2.29 23.87 -6.10
N ILE A 228 -1.82 22.64 -5.86
CA ILE A 228 -1.15 21.81 -6.86
C ILE A 228 -2.17 21.27 -7.86
N HIS A 229 -3.32 20.79 -7.38
CA HIS A 229 -4.26 19.94 -8.12
C HIS A 229 -3.51 18.77 -8.79
N PRO A 230 -3.05 17.77 -8.00
CA PRO A 230 -2.33 16.63 -8.54
C PRO A 230 -3.24 15.72 -9.40
N ASP A 231 -2.67 15.10 -10.42
CA ASP A 231 -3.35 14.11 -11.28
C ASP A 231 -3.48 12.75 -10.57
N LEU A 232 -2.49 12.41 -9.73
CA LEU A 232 -2.56 11.27 -8.81
C LEU A 232 -1.87 11.61 -7.49
N MET A 233 -2.41 11.06 -6.40
CA MET A 233 -1.80 11.10 -5.08
C MET A 233 -1.66 9.70 -4.46
N THR A 234 -0.79 9.57 -3.47
CA THR A 234 -0.64 8.32 -2.71
C THR A 234 -0.57 8.57 -1.22
N ASP A 235 -1.13 7.65 -0.45
CA ASP A 235 -1.12 7.62 1.02
C ASP A 235 -0.15 6.51 1.48
N GLN A 236 0.89 6.83 2.24
CA GLN A 236 2.00 5.90 2.52
C GLN A 236 2.08 5.51 4.01
N HIS A 237 1.77 4.25 4.29
CA HIS A 237 1.50 3.74 5.63
C HIS A 237 2.22 2.42 5.99
N GLU A 238 2.21 2.09 7.28
CA GLU A 238 2.66 0.80 7.78
C GLU A 238 1.60 0.13 8.67
N LEU A 239 1.30 -1.15 8.43
CA LEU A 239 0.27 -1.88 9.17
C LEU A 239 0.58 -2.04 10.66
N TYR A 240 -0.43 -2.17 11.52
CA TYR A 240 -0.21 -2.44 12.95
C TYR A 240 0.74 -3.65 13.16
N PRO A 241 1.59 -3.66 14.20
CA PRO A 241 2.59 -4.70 14.42
C PRO A 241 2.08 -6.15 14.50
N ASN A 242 0.78 -6.33 14.78
CA ASN A 242 0.12 -7.63 14.89
C ASN A 242 -0.77 -7.95 13.66
N ASP A 243 -0.85 -7.06 12.68
CA ASP A 243 -1.64 -7.25 11.45
C ASP A 243 -0.98 -8.29 10.55
N ARG A 244 -1.74 -9.30 10.14
CA ARG A 244 -1.21 -10.48 9.45
C ARG A 244 -1.23 -10.37 7.92
N ARG A 245 -1.77 -9.28 7.36
CA ARG A 245 -1.85 -9.05 5.90
C ARG A 245 -0.47 -8.78 5.31
N TRP A 246 -0.28 -9.15 4.04
CA TRP A 246 0.92 -8.80 3.27
C TRP A 246 1.01 -7.28 3.04
N ASP A 247 2.10 -6.82 2.40
CA ASP A 247 2.11 -5.47 1.82
C ASP A 247 0.93 -5.38 0.83
N PHE A 248 0.19 -4.27 0.86
CA PHE A 248 -0.94 -4.09 -0.04
C PHE A 248 -1.11 -2.65 -0.49
N THR A 249 -1.79 -2.52 -1.63
CA THR A 249 -2.36 -1.27 -2.10
C THR A 249 -3.87 -1.29 -1.88
N GLU A 250 -4.46 -0.13 -1.58
CA GLU A 250 -5.93 0.02 -1.50
C GLU A 250 -6.37 1.27 -2.26
N THR A 251 -7.45 1.19 -3.03
CA THR A 251 -7.96 2.30 -3.85
C THR A 251 -9.47 2.22 -4.04
N ALA A 252 -10.08 3.30 -4.54
CA ALA A 252 -11.50 3.33 -4.92
C ALA A 252 -11.86 2.22 -5.94
N GLY A 253 -12.83 1.37 -5.58
CA GLY A 253 -13.48 0.42 -6.47
C GLY A 253 -14.85 0.92 -6.95
N ALA A 254 -15.55 0.11 -7.75
CA ALA A 254 -16.79 0.50 -8.42
C ALA A 254 -17.94 0.90 -7.47
N ALA A 255 -17.95 0.35 -6.24
CA ALA A 255 -18.96 0.68 -5.22
C ALA A 255 -18.49 1.72 -4.18
N SER A 256 -17.31 2.35 -4.38
CA SER A 256 -16.78 3.38 -3.47
C SER A 256 -17.61 4.68 -3.41
N GLY A 257 -18.39 4.97 -4.45
CA GLY A 257 -19.03 6.27 -4.66
C GLY A 257 -18.12 7.34 -5.29
N ALA A 258 -16.90 6.98 -5.71
CA ALA A 258 -16.07 7.83 -6.56
C ALA A 258 -16.53 7.83 -8.02
N ASP A 259 -16.05 8.79 -8.81
CA ASP A 259 -16.31 8.86 -10.25
C ASP A 259 -15.84 7.58 -10.99
N PRO A 260 -16.62 7.01 -11.94
CA PRO A 260 -16.23 5.78 -12.64
C PRO A 260 -14.92 5.87 -13.41
N GLY A 261 -14.61 7.02 -14.04
CA GLY A 261 -13.35 7.23 -14.76
C GLY A 261 -12.16 7.30 -13.80
N LEU A 262 -12.35 7.95 -12.64
CA LEU A 262 -11.38 7.93 -11.54
C LEU A 262 -11.13 6.50 -11.05
N VAL A 263 -12.19 5.71 -10.80
CA VAL A 263 -12.08 4.30 -10.43
C VAL A 263 -11.29 3.51 -11.48
N THR A 264 -11.56 3.68 -12.77
CA THR A 264 -10.80 3.03 -13.84
C THR A 264 -9.31 3.40 -13.79
N MET A 265 -8.95 4.68 -13.66
CA MET A 265 -7.54 5.11 -13.53
C MET A 265 -6.87 4.51 -12.29
N CYS A 266 -7.57 4.53 -11.15
CA CYS A 266 -7.11 3.97 -9.89
C CYS A 266 -6.81 2.47 -9.98
N VAL A 267 -7.79 1.66 -10.41
CA VAL A 267 -7.65 0.21 -10.56
C VAL A 267 -6.58 -0.13 -11.60
N SER A 268 -6.55 0.59 -12.72
CA SER A 268 -5.59 0.36 -13.80
C SER A 268 -4.15 0.70 -13.38
N THR A 269 -3.94 1.78 -12.62
CA THR A 269 -2.62 2.14 -12.04
C THR A 269 -2.21 1.11 -10.98
N GLN A 270 -3.13 0.75 -10.07
CA GLN A 270 -2.89 -0.22 -9.01
C GLN A 270 -2.42 -1.57 -9.54
N SER A 271 -3.07 -2.09 -10.59
CA SER A 271 -2.73 -3.40 -11.18
C SER A 271 -1.34 -3.42 -11.85
N VAL A 272 -0.93 -2.35 -12.52
CA VAL A 272 0.39 -2.26 -13.18
C VAL A 272 1.50 -2.14 -12.14
N VAL A 273 1.32 -1.27 -11.16
CA VAL A 273 2.27 -1.11 -10.05
C VAL A 273 2.41 -2.41 -9.26
N GLN A 274 1.32 -3.13 -9.01
CA GLN A 274 1.38 -4.44 -8.35
C GLN A 274 2.25 -5.44 -9.13
N GLY A 275 2.08 -5.52 -10.46
CA GLY A 275 2.85 -6.40 -11.32
C GLY A 275 4.35 -6.08 -11.32
N ALA A 276 4.69 -4.79 -11.42
CA ALA A 276 6.07 -4.31 -11.36
C ALA A 276 6.73 -4.63 -10.00
N MET A 277 6.08 -4.24 -8.90
CA MET A 277 6.56 -4.51 -7.55
C MET A 277 6.79 -6.00 -7.29
N GLN A 278 5.90 -6.89 -7.76
CA GLN A 278 6.09 -8.33 -7.65
C GLN A 278 7.33 -8.81 -8.42
N ALA A 279 7.56 -8.28 -9.63
CA ALA A 279 8.71 -8.63 -10.45
C ALA A 279 10.05 -8.24 -9.81
N GLU A 280 10.06 -7.16 -9.05
CA GLU A 280 11.23 -6.65 -8.32
C GLU A 280 11.39 -7.27 -6.93
N GLY A 281 10.50 -8.20 -6.54
CA GLY A 281 10.58 -8.94 -5.27
C GLY A 281 9.87 -8.30 -4.09
N PHE A 282 8.94 -7.36 -4.34
CA PHE A 282 8.06 -6.73 -3.36
C PHE A 282 6.63 -7.30 -3.49
N PRO A 283 6.34 -8.49 -2.93
CA PRO A 283 5.03 -9.13 -3.06
C PRO A 283 3.94 -8.26 -2.42
N THR A 284 3.07 -7.74 -3.29
CA THR A 284 2.06 -6.75 -2.93
C THR A 284 0.67 -7.24 -3.36
N ALA A 285 -0.31 -7.14 -2.48
CA ALA A 285 -1.72 -7.41 -2.77
C ALA A 285 -2.46 -6.14 -3.23
N CYS A 286 -3.63 -6.32 -3.84
CA CYS A 286 -4.53 -5.22 -4.22
C CYS A 286 -5.86 -5.39 -3.52
N HIS A 287 -6.33 -4.31 -2.91
CA HIS A 287 -7.65 -4.21 -2.30
C HIS A 287 -8.43 -3.06 -2.95
N LEU A 288 -9.74 -3.26 -3.09
CA LEU A 288 -10.66 -2.30 -3.67
C LEU A 288 -11.71 -1.91 -2.63
N ILE A 289 -11.89 -0.60 -2.50
CA ILE A 289 -12.94 -0.01 -1.69
C ILE A 289 -14.25 -0.16 -2.46
N ASN A 290 -15.00 -1.19 -2.12
CA ASN A 290 -16.33 -1.48 -2.67
C ASN A 290 -17.40 -1.34 -1.59
N ASP A 291 -17.26 -0.30 -0.77
CA ASP A 291 -18.12 0.01 0.36
C ASP A 291 -18.34 1.53 0.44
N HIS A 292 -19.43 1.93 1.10
CA HIS A 292 -19.74 3.34 1.37
C HIS A 292 -19.16 3.82 2.71
N HIS A 293 -18.05 3.27 3.21
CA HIS A 293 -17.46 3.74 4.46
C HIS A 293 -16.99 5.20 4.34
N PRO A 294 -17.04 5.98 5.45
CA PRO A 294 -16.83 7.41 5.42
C PRO A 294 -15.51 7.84 4.77
N ALA A 295 -15.57 8.88 3.94
CA ALA A 295 -14.42 9.48 3.26
C ALA A 295 -13.47 10.29 4.18
N ARG A 296 -13.28 9.82 5.42
CA ARG A 296 -12.42 10.42 6.46
C ARG A 296 -10.95 9.98 6.39
N LEU A 297 -10.67 8.94 5.60
CA LEU A 297 -9.31 8.45 5.31
C LEU A 297 -8.74 9.20 4.10
N ALA A 298 -7.44 9.41 4.04
CA ALA A 298 -6.78 10.16 2.96
C ALA A 298 -7.15 9.66 1.56
N HIS A 299 -6.92 8.38 1.30
CA HIS A 299 -7.17 7.77 -0.01
C HIS A 299 -8.66 7.74 -0.39
N ARG A 300 -9.57 7.69 0.59
CA ARG A 300 -11.02 7.81 0.35
C ARG A 300 -11.44 9.26 0.11
N TYR A 301 -10.91 10.21 0.88
CA TYR A 301 -11.15 11.64 0.70
C TYR A 301 -10.70 12.08 -0.70
N GLY A 302 -9.50 11.69 -1.12
CA GLY A 302 -8.97 11.98 -2.44
C GLY A 302 -9.91 11.50 -3.54
N CYS A 303 -10.25 10.21 -3.56
CA CYS A 303 -11.10 9.64 -4.61
C CYS A 303 -12.55 10.14 -4.59
N VAL A 304 -13.19 10.22 -3.42
CA VAL A 304 -14.65 10.44 -3.29
C VAL A 304 -15.02 11.92 -3.11
N VAL A 305 -14.14 12.73 -2.50
CA VAL A 305 -14.45 14.12 -2.12
C VAL A 305 -13.62 15.13 -2.91
N ALA A 306 -12.33 14.86 -3.13
CA ALA A 306 -11.46 15.76 -3.90
C ALA A 306 -11.53 15.53 -5.42
N GLY A 307 -12.04 14.37 -5.86
CA GLY A 307 -12.04 13.97 -7.27
C GLY A 307 -10.65 13.67 -7.83
N ILE A 308 -9.74 13.18 -6.98
CA ILE A 308 -8.34 12.90 -7.34
C ILE A 308 -8.05 11.40 -7.17
N PRO A 309 -7.55 10.69 -8.21
CA PRO A 309 -7.04 9.34 -8.10
C PRO A 309 -6.07 9.18 -6.92
N THR A 310 -6.38 8.29 -5.98
CA THR A 310 -5.56 8.10 -4.77
C THR A 310 -5.37 6.65 -4.41
N ILE A 311 -4.10 6.23 -4.29
CA ILE A 311 -3.72 4.86 -3.94
C ILE A 311 -3.04 4.85 -2.57
N LEU A 312 -3.61 4.10 -1.61
CA LEU A 312 -2.93 3.73 -0.37
C LEU A 312 -1.86 2.69 -0.68
N PHE A 313 -0.70 2.78 -0.03
CA PHE A 313 0.27 1.69 0.07
C PHE A 313 0.66 1.45 1.53
N GLU A 314 0.44 0.22 1.99
CA GLU A 314 0.60 -0.25 3.37
C GLU A 314 1.67 -1.33 3.42
N THR A 315 2.75 -1.11 4.20
CA THR A 315 3.79 -2.13 4.40
C THR A 315 3.62 -2.91 5.71
N ASN A 316 3.75 -4.23 5.63
CA ASN A 316 3.62 -5.12 6.77
C ASN A 316 4.80 -5.00 7.76
N ARG A 317 4.47 -5.01 9.07
CA ARG A 317 5.44 -4.86 10.19
C ARG A 317 5.70 -6.13 11.00
N LEU A 318 5.21 -7.31 10.58
CA LEU A 318 5.23 -8.53 11.40
C LEU A 318 6.63 -8.96 11.81
N THR A 319 6.70 -9.34 13.09
CA THR A 319 7.94 -9.61 13.80
C THR A 319 8.58 -10.95 13.43
N TRP A 320 7.81 -11.96 12.99
CA TRP A 320 8.34 -13.29 12.61
C TRP A 320 9.10 -13.32 11.27
N LEU A 321 8.98 -12.28 10.43
CA LEU A 321 9.85 -12.09 9.27
C LEU A 321 11.08 -11.22 9.58
N HIS A 322 11.19 -10.69 10.80
CA HIS A 322 12.21 -9.69 11.19
C HIS A 322 12.37 -8.53 10.20
N ARG A 323 11.29 -8.17 9.48
CA ARG A 323 11.37 -7.21 8.36
C ARG A 323 11.74 -5.82 8.87
N SER A 324 12.98 -5.42 8.57
CA SER A 324 13.56 -4.17 9.04
C SER A 324 12.84 -2.96 8.44
N VAL A 325 12.97 -1.79 9.10
CA VAL A 325 12.49 -0.53 8.53
C VAL A 325 13.11 -0.29 7.15
N ALA A 326 14.38 -0.65 6.95
CA ALA A 326 15.05 -0.53 5.65
C ALA A 326 14.40 -1.39 4.55
N ALA A 327 13.95 -2.62 4.87
CA ALA A 327 13.26 -3.48 3.91
C ALA A 327 11.87 -2.96 3.53
N ARG A 328 11.14 -2.34 4.48
CA ARG A 328 9.89 -1.63 4.18
C ARG A 328 10.13 -0.33 3.41
N ALA A 329 11.20 0.40 3.75
CA ALA A 329 11.59 1.65 3.08
C ALA A 329 11.94 1.42 1.61
N ALA A 330 12.59 0.30 1.31
CA ALA A 330 12.84 -0.15 -0.06
C ALA A 330 11.52 -0.38 -0.82
N ALA A 331 10.51 -1.02 -0.19
CA ALA A 331 9.20 -1.23 -0.80
C ALA A 331 8.46 0.10 -1.06
N HIS A 332 8.46 1.04 -0.11
CA HIS A 332 7.91 2.39 -0.33
C HIS A 332 8.63 3.12 -1.46
N ALA A 333 9.97 3.11 -1.48
CA ALA A 333 10.75 3.75 -2.54
C ALA A 333 10.53 3.11 -3.91
N GLN A 334 10.23 1.81 -3.97
CA GLN A 334 9.92 1.11 -5.22
C GLN A 334 8.51 1.43 -5.71
N PHE A 335 7.50 1.34 -4.84
CA PHE A 335 6.13 1.80 -5.15
C PHE A 335 6.11 3.25 -5.67
N MET A 336 6.90 4.14 -5.08
CA MET A 336 7.07 5.51 -5.57
C MET A 336 7.72 5.57 -6.96
N ALA A 337 8.67 4.71 -7.27
CA ALA A 337 9.27 4.65 -8.61
C ALA A 337 8.28 4.13 -9.67
N ASP A 338 7.51 3.07 -9.36
CA ASP A 338 6.59 2.44 -10.31
C ASP A 338 5.37 3.33 -10.61
N VAL A 339 4.82 3.99 -9.60
CA VAL A 339 3.74 4.99 -9.78
C VAL A 339 4.22 6.17 -10.62
N LEU A 340 5.48 6.62 -10.44
CA LEU A 340 6.07 7.65 -11.29
C LEU A 340 6.19 7.17 -12.75
N ARG A 341 6.73 5.97 -12.97
CA ARG A 341 6.88 5.36 -14.30
C ARG A 341 5.53 5.21 -15.03
N ASP A 342 4.49 4.71 -14.36
CA ASP A 342 3.16 4.56 -14.97
C ASP A 342 2.57 5.92 -15.38
N LEU A 343 2.65 6.92 -14.50
CA LEU A 343 2.13 8.27 -14.77
C LEU A 343 2.93 9.00 -15.87
N ALA A 344 4.24 8.74 -15.95
CA ALA A 344 5.12 9.18 -17.03
C ALA A 344 4.80 8.50 -18.38
N GLY A 345 4.05 7.40 -18.39
CA GLY A 345 3.64 6.68 -19.59
C GLY A 345 4.52 5.49 -19.96
N GLU A 346 5.36 5.01 -19.04
CA GLU A 346 6.18 3.79 -19.19
C GLU A 346 5.41 2.50 -18.86
N ARG A 347 4.06 2.57 -18.83
CA ARG A 347 3.13 1.45 -18.59
C ARG A 347 3.46 0.20 -19.40
N ASP A 348 3.58 0.38 -20.72
CA ASP A 348 3.81 -0.71 -21.67
C ASP A 348 5.11 -1.49 -21.31
N GLN A 349 6.10 -0.79 -20.73
CA GLN A 349 7.35 -1.38 -20.24
C GLN A 349 7.18 -2.06 -18.87
N LEU A 350 6.47 -1.45 -17.91
CA LEU A 350 6.16 -2.05 -16.61
C LEU A 350 5.40 -3.39 -16.76
N GLU A 351 4.40 -3.41 -17.63
CA GLU A 351 3.62 -4.62 -17.93
C GLU A 351 4.46 -5.70 -18.63
N ALA A 352 5.42 -5.31 -19.48
CA ALA A 352 6.35 -6.25 -20.11
C ALA A 352 7.34 -6.85 -19.09
N GLU A 353 7.95 -6.02 -18.23
CA GLU A 353 8.85 -6.44 -17.16
C GLU A 353 8.14 -7.42 -16.19
N ALA A 354 6.90 -7.10 -15.81
CA ALA A 354 6.07 -7.95 -14.97
C ALA A 354 5.74 -9.32 -15.62
N ARG A 355 5.35 -9.31 -16.90
CA ARG A 355 5.04 -10.52 -17.67
C ARG A 355 6.27 -11.42 -17.85
N ASP A 356 7.42 -10.85 -18.18
CA ASP A 356 8.66 -11.62 -18.36
C ASP A 356 9.10 -12.28 -17.04
N TRP A 357 8.96 -11.58 -15.91
CA TRP A 357 9.16 -12.15 -14.59
C TRP A 357 8.19 -13.29 -14.28
N GLN A 358 6.89 -13.12 -14.56
CA GLN A 358 5.87 -14.16 -14.33
C GLN A 358 6.20 -15.44 -15.11
N ILE A 359 6.59 -15.31 -16.39
CA ILE A 359 7.01 -16.43 -17.24
C ILE A 359 8.27 -17.11 -16.67
N ALA A 360 9.28 -16.33 -16.29
CA ALA A 360 10.52 -16.84 -15.70
C ALA A 360 10.26 -17.56 -14.35
N HIS A 361 9.42 -16.98 -13.50
CA HIS A 361 9.02 -17.53 -12.20
C HIS A 361 8.27 -18.87 -12.37
N ALA A 362 7.24 -18.91 -13.23
CA ALA A 362 6.49 -20.13 -13.51
C ALA A 362 7.40 -21.26 -14.03
N ARG A 363 8.31 -20.95 -14.97
CA ARG A 363 9.31 -21.89 -15.48
C ARG A 363 10.22 -22.42 -14.37
N ASN A 364 10.74 -21.54 -13.51
CA ASN A 364 11.65 -21.92 -12.42
C ASN A 364 10.95 -22.77 -11.37
N THR A 365 9.70 -22.45 -11.01
CA THR A 365 8.87 -23.23 -10.09
C THR A 365 8.55 -24.63 -10.65
N LEU A 366 8.27 -24.76 -11.95
CA LEU A 366 8.09 -26.05 -12.62
C LEU A 366 9.39 -26.88 -12.65
N LEU A 367 10.55 -26.24 -12.84
CA LEU A 367 11.85 -26.93 -12.77
C LEU A 367 12.19 -27.37 -11.34
N ALA A 368 11.83 -26.57 -10.34
CA ALA A 368 12.03 -26.91 -8.93
C ALA A 368 11.13 -28.08 -8.47
N SER A 369 9.86 -28.12 -8.90
CA SER A 369 8.96 -29.24 -8.61
C SER A 369 9.43 -30.53 -9.28
N ARG A 370 9.89 -30.47 -10.55
CA ARG A 370 10.52 -31.61 -11.24
C ARG A 370 11.77 -32.14 -10.53
N LYS A 371 12.61 -31.26 -9.99
CA LYS A 371 13.79 -31.67 -9.18
C LYS A 371 13.42 -32.32 -7.84
N LYS A 372 12.29 -31.94 -7.22
CA LYS A 372 11.76 -32.61 -6.01
C LYS A 372 11.05 -33.92 -6.33
N GLY A 373 10.52 -34.09 -7.54
CA GLY A 373 9.75 -35.25 -7.99
C GLY A 373 10.56 -36.43 -8.55
N TYR A 374 11.79 -36.68 -8.07
CA TYR A 374 12.59 -37.84 -8.52
C TYR A 374 13.31 -38.58 -7.38
N GLN A 375 12.59 -38.87 -6.29
CA GLN A 375 12.86 -40.10 -5.54
C GLN A 375 12.06 -41.23 -6.19
N ARG A 376 12.74 -42.11 -6.94
CA ARG A 376 12.16 -43.41 -7.31
C ARG A 376 11.88 -44.18 -6.03
N VAL A 377 10.60 -44.37 -5.70
CA VAL A 377 10.22 -45.51 -4.86
C VAL A 377 10.65 -46.76 -5.62
N PRO A 378 11.56 -47.60 -5.08
CA PRO A 378 11.92 -48.85 -5.75
C PRO A 378 10.64 -49.72 -5.85
N PRO A 379 10.43 -50.43 -6.97
CA PRO A 379 9.31 -51.37 -7.05
C PRO A 379 9.42 -52.39 -5.91
N ALA A 380 8.31 -52.69 -5.27
CA ALA A 380 8.28 -53.69 -4.21
C ALA A 380 8.85 -55.02 -4.75
N PRO A 381 9.68 -55.73 -3.97
CA PRO A 381 10.22 -57.01 -4.43
C PRO A 381 9.09 -57.99 -4.65
N ASN A 382 9.11 -58.64 -5.82
CA ASN A 382 8.13 -59.64 -6.21
C ASN A 382 8.36 -60.89 -5.34
N SER A 383 7.59 -61.05 -4.26
CA SER A 383 7.62 -62.27 -3.45
C SER A 383 6.93 -63.40 -4.23
N GLY A 384 7.74 -64.20 -4.91
CA GLY A 384 7.33 -65.47 -5.49
C GLY A 384 6.90 -66.49 -4.44
N GLU A 385 6.48 -67.65 -4.94
CA GLU A 385 5.91 -68.80 -4.25
C GLU A 385 6.76 -69.38 -3.09
N GLU A 386 6.11 -70.30 -2.35
CA GLU A 386 6.65 -71.16 -1.27
C GLU A 386 6.98 -70.42 0.03
N ASP A 387 6.17 -70.54 1.10
CA ASP A 387 6.03 -71.80 1.84
C ASP A 387 4.69 -71.91 2.61
N ARG A 388 4.06 -73.09 2.64
CA ARG A 388 2.84 -73.37 3.44
C ARG A 388 3.19 -74.24 4.66
N PRO A 389 3.01 -73.76 5.90
CA PRO A 389 3.01 -74.66 7.06
C PRO A 389 1.70 -75.48 7.11
N PRO A 390 1.74 -76.76 7.54
CA PRO A 390 0.59 -77.67 7.48
C PRO A 390 -0.43 -77.43 8.59
N THR A 391 -1.71 -77.62 8.26
CA THR A 391 -2.85 -77.59 9.21
C THR A 391 -2.99 -78.92 9.98
N PRO A 392 -3.06 -78.90 11.32
CA PRO A 392 -3.59 -80.02 12.10
C PRO A 392 -5.14 -80.03 12.09
N ASN A 393 -5.70 -81.22 12.26
CA ASN A 393 -7.12 -81.53 12.03
C ASN A 393 -7.90 -81.73 13.35
N SER A 394 -9.11 -81.19 13.43
CA SER A 394 -10.16 -81.57 14.39
C SER A 394 -11.53 -81.05 13.91
N GLY A 395 -12.61 -81.83 13.78
CA GLY A 395 -12.78 -83.28 14.01
C GLY A 395 -14.07 -83.58 14.81
N GLY A 396 -15.20 -83.78 14.12
CA GLY A 396 -16.54 -84.04 14.69
C GLY A 396 -17.29 -82.78 15.14
N VAL A 397 -18.63 -82.64 15.09
CA VAL A 397 -19.78 -83.51 14.71
C VAL A 397 -20.91 -82.53 14.27
N GLY A 398 -21.91 -82.80 13.42
CA GLY A 398 -22.33 -83.97 12.62
C GLY A 398 -23.87 -84.05 12.56
N GLU A 399 -24.46 -84.64 11.50
CA GLU A 399 -25.93 -84.78 11.24
C GLU A 399 -26.71 -83.45 11.06
N GLU A 400 -27.80 -83.31 10.29
CA GLU A 400 -28.50 -84.19 9.32
C GLU A 400 -29.42 -83.37 8.37
N THR A 401 -29.73 -83.89 7.16
CA THR A 401 -30.84 -83.47 6.25
C THR A 401 -30.86 -82.01 5.74
N GLY A 402 -31.59 -81.61 4.69
CA GLY A 402 -32.43 -82.33 3.72
C GLY A 402 -32.87 -81.34 2.61
N ALA A 403 -33.12 -81.83 1.38
CA ALA A 403 -33.39 -80.98 0.21
C ALA A 403 -34.84 -80.47 0.12
N ALA A 404 -35.07 -79.37 -0.62
CA ALA A 404 -35.92 -79.36 -1.82
C ALA A 404 -36.05 -77.97 -2.47
N GLU A 405 -36.03 -77.95 -3.80
CA GLU A 405 -36.52 -76.85 -4.64
C GLU A 405 -38.06 -76.82 -4.72
N LYS A 406 -38.63 -75.68 -5.14
CA LYS A 406 -39.64 -75.50 -6.22
C LYS A 406 -40.12 -74.04 -6.22
N THR A 407 -40.02 -73.28 -7.33
CA THR A 407 -41.06 -73.11 -8.38
C THR A 407 -42.50 -73.03 -7.82
N GLY A 408 -43.31 -72.01 -8.04
CA GLY A 408 -43.28 -70.96 -9.07
C GLY A 408 -44.58 -71.02 -9.87
N GLU A 409 -45.33 -69.91 -9.89
CA GLU A 409 -46.45 -69.58 -10.79
C GLU A 409 -46.56 -68.04 -10.87
#